data_AF-A0AAW9NHA2-F1
#
_entry.id   AF-A0AAW9NHA2-F1
#
_cell.length_a   1.000
_cell.length_b   1.000
_cell.length_c   1.000
_cell.angle_alpha   90.00
_cell.angle_beta   90.00
_cell.angle_gamma   90.00
#
_symmetry.space_group_name_H-M   'P 1'
#
loop_
_entity.id
_entity.type
_entity.pdbx_description
1 polymer ?
#
loop_
_entity_poly.entity_id
_entity_poly.type
_entity_poly.pdbx_seq_one_letter_code
_entity_poly.pdbx_strand_id
1 'polypeptide(L)'
;MLKTEKQLLQSIKAQTAKGNRDNISRTKAYEQFFRIHPEIQWSFLAGMVSRNAGWNMCDLEGIWFSNLLGLKYRHQLFLTYEEANWRIFQDAYPQLLLYHYSTKYGRPLFHLCQYFFITKFMKNEWHSFWKHGNREKLVTALIINEQNIIEEPVIKKQSFVFHSLLFFLQDWMHFSTVLFPTCNGELYGSSVSNFRNIDKRIELGKRLAGLLFSEDLFPLFYEFSCRTEPTGARYDYEQYRKKPRYHETPMLRGVYPLIHHQAGETEQWDMKKKVKKKWFIEPKWEEDPHLTEWYDHKQKQLHTAAIIKNWIL
;
A
#
# COMPACT_ATOMS: atom_id res chain seq x y z
N MET A 1 -9.81 -6.40 32.37
CA MET A 1 -10.04 -5.32 31.39
C MET A 1 -11.07 -4.34 31.95
N LEU A 2 -10.67 -3.08 32.08
CA LEU A 2 -11.49 -2.01 32.66
C LEU A 2 -12.65 -1.64 31.71
N LYS A 3 -13.74 -1.05 32.23
CA LYS A 3 -14.90 -0.62 31.42
C LYS A 3 -14.48 0.38 30.33
N THR A 4 -13.55 1.27 30.65
CA THR A 4 -12.97 2.26 29.72
C THR A 4 -12.18 1.60 28.59
N GLU A 5 -11.44 0.53 28.87
CA GLU A 5 -10.71 -0.23 27.85
C GLU A 5 -11.66 -0.95 26.90
N LYS A 6 -12.78 -1.51 27.40
CA LYS A 6 -13.81 -2.12 26.54
C LYS A 6 -14.41 -1.12 25.56
N GLN A 7 -14.74 0.09 26.04
CA GLN A 7 -15.26 1.17 25.20
C GLN A 7 -14.23 1.62 24.16
N LEU A 8 -12.96 1.73 24.57
CA LEU A 8 -11.87 2.07 23.66
C LEU A 8 -11.71 1.00 22.55
N LEU A 9 -11.73 -0.29 22.90
CA LEU A 9 -11.66 -1.37 21.93
C LEU A 9 -12.81 -1.31 20.92
N GLN A 10 -14.04 -1.06 21.37
CA GLN A 10 -15.19 -0.90 20.49
C GLN A 10 -15.03 0.31 19.55
N SER A 11 -14.54 1.44 20.08
CA SER A 11 -14.26 2.63 19.30
C SER A 11 -13.20 2.38 18.22
N ILE A 12 -12.08 1.73 18.58
CA ILE A 12 -11.03 1.38 17.62
C ILE A 12 -11.58 0.44 16.54
N LYS A 13 -12.34 -0.60 16.92
CA LYS A 13 -12.97 -1.51 15.94
C LYS A 13 -13.89 -0.77 14.97
N ALA A 14 -14.74 0.14 15.47
CA ALA A 14 -15.64 0.93 14.65
C ALA A 14 -14.88 1.87 13.70
N GLN A 15 -13.81 2.53 14.18
CA GLN A 15 -12.96 3.39 13.37
C GLN A 15 -12.22 2.59 12.29
N THR A 16 -11.66 1.43 12.64
CA THR A 16 -11.03 0.52 11.68
C THR A 16 -12.02 0.06 10.62
N ALA A 17 -13.23 -0.38 10.99
CA ALA A 17 -14.25 -0.78 10.02
C ALA A 17 -14.67 0.37 9.09
N LYS A 18 -14.77 1.61 9.62
CA LYS A 18 -15.07 2.80 8.83
C LYS A 18 -13.94 3.15 7.85
N GLY A 19 -12.68 3.03 8.28
CA GLY A 19 -11.50 3.29 7.45
C GLY A 19 -11.22 2.19 6.44
N ASN A 20 -11.64 0.96 6.70
CA ASN A 20 -11.39 -0.21 5.86
C ASN A 20 -12.51 -0.50 4.84
N ARG A 21 -13.30 0.51 4.44
CA ARG A 21 -14.46 0.33 3.55
C ARG A 21 -14.05 0.13 2.09
N ASP A 22 -13.04 0.86 1.65
CA ASP A 22 -12.50 0.86 0.29
C ASP A 22 -11.08 1.46 0.29
N ASN A 23 -10.39 1.42 -0.84
CA ASN A 23 -9.03 1.97 -0.95
C ASN A 23 -8.97 3.49 -0.62
N ILE A 24 -9.97 4.28 -1.00
CA ILE A 24 -10.02 5.73 -0.73
C ILE A 24 -10.06 6.00 0.78
N SER A 25 -10.96 5.34 1.51
CA SER A 25 -11.10 5.51 2.96
C SER A 25 -9.85 5.08 3.71
N ARG A 26 -9.17 4.01 3.25
CA ARG A 26 -7.88 3.57 3.80
C ARG A 26 -6.79 4.62 3.59
N THR A 27 -6.64 5.10 2.35
CA THR A 27 -5.68 6.14 1.99
C THR A 27 -5.86 7.38 2.87
N LYS A 28 -7.09 7.90 2.96
CA LYS A 28 -7.39 9.08 3.76
C LYS A 28 -7.12 8.88 5.25
N ALA A 29 -7.44 7.71 5.78
CA ALA A 29 -7.21 7.39 7.19
C ALA A 29 -5.71 7.40 7.54
N TYR A 30 -4.88 6.82 6.67
CA TYR A 30 -3.42 6.86 6.82
C TYR A 30 -2.85 8.27 6.75
N GLU A 31 -3.24 9.06 5.75
CA GLU A 31 -2.76 10.43 5.60
C GLU A 31 -3.22 11.34 6.74
N GLN A 32 -4.48 11.19 7.19
CA GLN A 32 -4.97 11.92 8.35
C GLN A 32 -4.21 11.54 9.61
N PHE A 33 -3.91 10.26 9.79
CA PHE A 33 -3.12 9.80 10.93
C PHE A 33 -1.73 10.43 10.92
N PHE A 34 -1.04 10.42 9.77
CA PHE A 34 0.29 11.02 9.66
C PHE A 34 0.30 12.52 9.96
N ARG A 35 -0.73 13.26 9.51
CA ARG A 35 -0.86 14.69 9.84
C ARG A 35 -0.93 14.97 11.34
N ILE A 36 -1.44 14.02 12.13
CA ILE A 36 -1.54 14.12 13.59
C ILE A 36 -0.26 13.58 14.25
N HIS A 37 0.33 12.54 13.68
CA HIS A 37 1.48 11.79 14.21
C HIS A 37 2.60 11.66 13.16
N PRO A 38 3.30 12.76 12.80
CA PRO A 38 4.33 12.74 11.77
C PRO A 38 5.55 11.87 12.13
N GLU A 39 5.73 11.54 13.42
CA GLU A 39 6.71 10.58 13.90
C GLU A 39 6.43 9.14 13.44
N ILE A 40 5.18 8.82 13.08
CA ILE A 40 4.77 7.50 12.57
C ILE A 40 4.83 7.52 11.04
N GLN A 41 6.05 7.61 10.53
CA GLN A 41 6.39 7.69 9.11
C GLN A 41 5.71 6.60 8.24
N TRP A 42 5.53 5.40 8.79
CA TRP A 42 4.89 4.30 8.05
C TRP A 42 3.47 4.63 7.62
N SER A 43 2.73 5.44 8.39
CA SER A 43 1.36 5.84 8.00
C SER A 43 1.36 6.67 6.72
N PHE A 44 2.32 7.57 6.51
CA PHE A 44 2.41 8.31 5.25
C PHE A 44 2.81 7.40 4.09
N LEU A 45 3.78 6.51 4.32
CA LEU A 45 4.19 5.49 3.35
C LEU A 45 3.00 4.64 2.90
N ALA A 46 2.21 4.14 3.86
CA ALA A 46 1.02 3.36 3.60
C ALA A 46 -0.03 4.18 2.83
N GLY A 47 -0.20 5.47 3.13
CA GLY A 47 -1.05 6.38 2.37
C GLY A 47 -0.64 6.50 0.90
N MET A 48 0.64 6.82 0.64
CA MET A 48 1.18 6.98 -0.71
C MET A 48 1.20 5.68 -1.51
N VAL A 49 1.50 4.55 -0.88
CA VAL A 49 1.39 3.21 -1.50
C VAL A 49 -0.08 2.85 -1.75
N SER A 50 -1.00 3.23 -0.87
CA SER A 50 -2.43 2.98 -1.07
C SER A 50 -3.00 3.77 -2.25
N ARG A 51 -2.50 5.00 -2.53
CA ARG A 51 -2.82 5.72 -3.77
C ARG A 51 -2.41 4.96 -5.02
N ASN A 52 -1.22 4.34 -5.02
CA ASN A 52 -0.79 3.47 -6.11
C ASN A 52 -1.71 2.26 -6.26
N ALA A 53 -2.16 1.64 -5.17
CA ALA A 53 -3.12 0.55 -5.25
C ALA A 53 -4.47 1.00 -5.83
N GLY A 54 -4.98 2.18 -5.46
CA GLY A 54 -6.21 2.74 -6.01
C GLY A 54 -6.10 3.00 -7.51
N TRP A 55 -5.00 3.63 -7.92
CA TRP A 55 -4.59 3.76 -9.32
C TRP A 55 -4.66 2.40 -10.04
N ASN A 56 -3.91 1.41 -9.56
CA ASN A 56 -3.81 0.11 -10.20
C ASN A 56 -5.15 -0.63 -10.29
N MET A 57 -6.06 -0.41 -9.33
CA MET A 57 -7.42 -0.94 -9.39
C MET A 57 -8.19 -0.30 -10.55
N CYS A 58 -8.24 1.03 -10.62
CA CYS A 58 -8.99 1.76 -11.64
C CYS A 58 -8.45 1.58 -13.06
N ASP A 59 -7.14 1.36 -13.19
CA ASP A 59 -6.49 1.05 -14.46
C ASP A 59 -7.07 -0.15 -15.16
N LEU A 60 -7.52 -1.15 -14.41
CA LEU A 60 -8.13 -2.35 -14.98
C LEU A 60 -9.37 -1.99 -15.81
N GLU A 61 -10.14 -0.99 -15.41
CA GLU A 61 -11.32 -0.51 -16.15
C GLU A 61 -10.98 0.59 -17.16
N GLY A 62 -9.70 0.97 -17.27
CA GLY A 62 -9.21 1.88 -18.30
C GLY A 62 -9.28 1.28 -19.70
N ILE A 63 -9.24 2.16 -20.71
CA ILE A 63 -9.32 1.76 -22.12
C ILE A 63 -8.23 0.75 -22.52
N TRP A 64 -7.02 0.90 -21.99
CA TRP A 64 -5.88 0.07 -22.36
C TRP A 64 -5.97 -1.35 -21.79
N PHE A 65 -6.25 -1.49 -20.49
CA PHE A 65 -6.38 -2.82 -19.87
C PHE A 65 -7.68 -3.51 -20.26
N SER A 66 -8.77 -2.78 -20.50
CA SER A 66 -10.02 -3.38 -20.97
C SER A 66 -9.89 -4.04 -22.35
N ASN A 67 -9.02 -3.51 -23.22
CA ASN A 67 -8.70 -4.12 -24.53
C ASN A 67 -7.73 -5.31 -24.40
N LEU A 68 -6.80 -5.25 -23.44
CA LEU A 68 -5.80 -6.30 -23.24
C LEU A 68 -6.33 -7.49 -22.43
N LEU A 69 -7.21 -7.27 -21.46
CA LEU A 69 -7.61 -8.24 -20.46
C LEU A 69 -9.13 -8.45 -20.45
N GLY A 70 -9.55 -9.72 -20.43
CA GLY A 70 -10.97 -10.06 -20.30
C GLY A 70 -11.54 -9.65 -18.94
N LEU A 71 -12.83 -9.30 -18.92
CA LEU A 71 -13.53 -8.79 -17.73
C LEU A 71 -13.35 -9.68 -16.48
N LYS A 72 -13.48 -11.01 -16.63
CA LYS A 72 -13.31 -11.97 -15.53
C LYS A 72 -11.92 -11.87 -14.89
N TYR A 73 -10.89 -11.69 -15.70
CA TYR A 73 -9.51 -11.61 -15.23
C TYR A 73 -9.24 -10.28 -14.52
N ARG A 74 -9.72 -9.18 -15.09
CA ARG A 74 -9.65 -7.85 -14.47
C ARG A 74 -10.34 -7.82 -13.11
N HIS A 75 -11.53 -8.40 -13.00
CA HIS A 75 -12.23 -8.52 -11.73
C HIS A 75 -11.43 -9.34 -10.69
N GLN A 76 -10.79 -10.44 -11.09
CA GLN A 76 -9.91 -11.22 -10.19
C GLN A 76 -8.70 -10.40 -9.71
N LEU A 77 -8.11 -9.61 -10.59
CA LEU A 77 -7.00 -8.71 -10.24
C LEU A 77 -7.44 -7.62 -9.26
N PHE A 78 -8.59 -7.00 -9.52
CA PHE A 78 -9.20 -6.04 -8.59
C PHE A 78 -9.40 -6.67 -7.20
N LEU A 79 -10.05 -7.84 -7.11
CA LEU A 79 -10.27 -8.53 -5.84
C LEU A 79 -8.95 -8.86 -5.12
N THR A 80 -7.89 -9.17 -5.87
CA THR A 80 -6.56 -9.43 -5.32
C THR A 80 -5.95 -8.17 -4.69
N TYR A 81 -6.01 -7.03 -5.38
CA TYR A 81 -5.59 -5.75 -4.82
C TYR A 81 -6.42 -5.38 -3.59
N GLU A 82 -7.73 -5.56 -3.66
CA GLU A 82 -8.66 -5.22 -2.60
C GLU A 82 -8.41 -6.07 -1.34
N GLU A 83 -8.27 -7.40 -1.49
CA GLU A 83 -7.97 -8.29 -0.37
C GLU A 83 -6.62 -7.97 0.29
N ALA A 84 -5.58 -7.70 -0.49
CA ALA A 84 -4.27 -7.31 0.05
C ALA A 84 -4.38 -6.04 0.91
N ASN A 85 -4.92 -4.97 0.33
CA ASN A 85 -5.04 -3.68 1.01
C ASN A 85 -5.97 -3.75 2.22
N TRP A 86 -7.05 -4.51 2.13
CA TRP A 86 -7.98 -4.72 3.23
C TRP A 86 -7.32 -5.42 4.42
N ARG A 87 -6.55 -6.50 4.18
CA ARG A 87 -5.84 -7.24 5.24
C ARG A 87 -4.78 -6.39 5.91
N ILE A 88 -4.00 -5.64 5.14
CA ILE A 88 -2.98 -4.72 5.65
C ILE A 88 -3.62 -3.69 6.59
N PHE A 89 -4.68 -3.03 6.15
CA PHE A 89 -5.35 -2.01 6.94
C PHE A 89 -6.03 -2.57 8.18
N GLN A 90 -6.64 -3.75 8.06
CA GLN A 90 -7.31 -4.45 9.15
C GLN A 90 -6.36 -4.73 10.32
N ASP A 91 -5.08 -5.01 10.02
CA ASP A 91 -4.04 -5.24 11.03
C ASP A 91 -3.37 -3.94 11.50
N ALA A 92 -2.96 -3.06 10.58
CA ALA A 92 -2.10 -1.93 10.91
C ALA A 92 -2.88 -0.76 11.53
N TYR A 93 -4.06 -0.41 11.02
CA TYR A 93 -4.79 0.76 11.50
C TYR A 93 -5.21 0.69 12.99
N PRO A 94 -5.68 -0.45 13.55
CA PRO A 94 -5.91 -0.52 15.00
C PRO A 94 -4.63 -0.34 15.83
N GLN A 95 -3.45 -0.72 15.31
CA GLN A 95 -2.17 -0.43 15.97
C GLN A 95 -1.88 1.07 16.02
N LEU A 96 -2.11 1.76 14.90
CA LEU A 96 -1.98 3.22 14.81
C LEU A 96 -2.91 3.90 15.81
N LEU A 97 -4.18 3.47 15.88
CA LEU A 97 -5.14 4.01 16.85
C LEU A 97 -4.72 3.71 18.30
N LEU A 98 -4.21 2.52 18.60
CA LEU A 98 -3.66 2.22 19.93
C LEU A 98 -2.51 3.17 20.30
N TYR A 99 -1.62 3.48 19.36
CA TYR A 99 -0.58 4.49 19.57
C TYR A 99 -1.19 5.88 19.83
N HIS A 100 -2.12 6.33 18.99
CA HIS A 100 -2.82 7.61 19.16
C HIS A 100 -3.43 7.74 20.56
N TYR A 101 -4.19 6.74 21.00
CA TYR A 101 -4.76 6.76 22.34
C TYR A 101 -3.69 6.65 23.43
N SER A 102 -2.61 5.89 23.22
CA SER A 102 -1.49 5.83 24.16
C SER A 102 -0.89 7.22 24.41
N THR A 103 -0.71 8.03 23.36
CA THR A 103 -0.24 9.42 23.50
C THR A 103 -1.24 10.28 24.29
N LYS A 104 -2.55 10.17 24.01
CA LYS A 104 -3.60 10.91 24.73
C LYS A 104 -3.69 10.55 26.21
N TYR A 105 -3.48 9.29 26.56
CA TYR A 105 -3.51 8.82 27.95
C TYR A 105 -2.14 8.92 28.65
N GLY A 106 -1.09 9.34 27.95
CA GLY A 106 0.27 9.45 28.50
C GLY A 106 0.88 8.12 28.93
N ARG A 107 0.38 6.97 28.43
CA ARG A 107 0.87 5.63 28.79
C ARG A 107 0.67 4.63 27.66
N PRO A 108 1.54 3.61 27.54
CA PRO A 108 1.40 2.61 26.48
C PRO A 108 0.16 1.73 26.71
N LEU A 109 -0.64 1.55 25.66
CA LEU A 109 -1.84 0.69 25.65
C LEU A 109 -1.67 -0.60 24.84
N PHE A 110 -0.43 -1.00 24.53
CA PHE A 110 -0.13 -2.15 23.66
C PHE A 110 -0.44 -3.52 24.29
N HIS A 111 -0.84 -3.59 25.56
CA HIS A 111 -1.45 -4.80 26.12
C HIS A 111 -2.78 -5.13 25.44
N LEU A 112 -3.45 -4.14 24.85
CA LEU A 112 -4.69 -4.31 24.09
C LEU A 112 -4.48 -4.91 22.69
N CYS A 113 -3.24 -5.03 22.20
CA CYS A 113 -2.93 -5.59 20.88
C CYS A 113 -3.56 -6.98 20.64
N GLN A 114 -3.65 -7.79 21.69
CA GLN A 114 -4.24 -9.14 21.65
C GLN A 114 -5.71 -9.16 21.18
N TYR A 115 -6.45 -8.04 21.31
CA TYR A 115 -7.85 -7.95 20.91
C TYR A 115 -8.04 -7.59 19.42
N PHE A 116 -6.94 -7.40 18.69
CA PHE A 116 -6.91 -7.08 17.26
C PHE A 116 -6.03 -8.05 16.46
N PHE A 117 -5.68 -9.21 17.04
CA PHE A 117 -4.82 -10.23 16.41
C PHE A 117 -3.41 -9.75 16.02
N ILE A 118 -2.98 -8.60 16.54
CA ILE A 118 -1.66 -8.03 16.30
C ILE A 118 -0.58 -8.97 16.84
N THR A 119 0.44 -9.21 16.02
CA THR A 119 1.56 -10.11 16.32
C THR A 119 2.32 -9.73 17.60
N LYS A 120 2.90 -10.71 18.28
CA LYS A 120 3.79 -10.47 19.42
C LYS A 120 5.01 -9.67 18.97
N PHE A 121 5.49 -9.92 17.75
CA PHE A 121 6.50 -9.11 17.09
C PHE A 121 6.14 -7.62 17.09
N MET A 122 4.99 -7.23 16.53
CA MET A 122 4.60 -5.82 16.49
C MET A 122 4.34 -5.23 17.87
N LYS A 123 3.74 -5.98 18.80
CA LYS A 123 3.58 -5.52 20.18
C LYS A 123 4.92 -5.10 20.81
N ASN A 124 5.97 -5.90 20.60
CA ASN A 124 7.30 -5.60 21.14
C ASN A 124 7.93 -4.37 20.45
N GLU A 125 7.75 -4.22 19.14
CA GLU A 125 8.28 -3.07 18.40
C GLU A 125 7.57 -1.77 18.78
N TRP A 126 6.26 -1.80 19.06
CA TRP A 126 5.54 -0.65 19.62
C TRP A 126 6.04 -0.25 21.01
N HIS A 127 6.29 -1.21 21.90
CA HIS A 127 6.91 -0.92 23.19
C HIS A 127 8.33 -0.33 23.04
N SER A 128 9.13 -0.88 22.11
CA SER A 128 10.46 -0.37 21.79
C SER A 128 10.39 1.07 21.29
N PHE A 129 9.46 1.37 20.37
CA PHE A 129 9.27 2.71 19.83
C PHE A 129 8.81 3.69 20.92
N TRP A 130 7.85 3.31 21.76
CA TRP A 130 7.40 4.16 22.87
C TRP A 130 8.53 4.55 23.82
N LYS A 131 9.48 3.65 24.07
CA LYS A 131 10.62 3.91 24.97
C LYS A 131 11.75 4.69 24.30
N HIS A 132 12.00 4.48 23.01
CA HIS A 132 13.23 4.92 22.35
C HIS A 132 13.02 5.90 21.18
N GLY A 133 11.81 6.04 20.66
CA GLY A 133 11.47 6.96 19.57
C GLY A 133 12.10 6.63 18.21
N ASN A 134 12.65 5.42 18.01
CA ASN A 134 13.33 5.05 16.77
C ASN A 134 12.33 4.83 15.61
N ARG A 135 12.13 5.88 14.81
CA ARG A 135 11.18 5.94 13.68
C ARG A 135 11.51 4.92 12.59
N GLU A 136 12.77 4.85 12.18
CA GLU A 136 13.23 3.97 11.10
C GLU A 136 13.01 2.48 11.45
N LYS A 137 13.31 2.10 12.69
CA LYS A 137 13.07 0.74 13.19
C LYS A 137 11.57 0.40 13.18
N LEU A 138 10.71 1.32 13.62
CA LEU A 138 9.26 1.11 13.62
C LEU A 138 8.72 0.97 12.19
N VAL A 139 9.14 1.84 11.27
CA VAL A 139 8.75 1.76 9.84
C VAL A 139 9.15 0.41 9.25
N THR A 140 10.38 -0.02 9.49
CA THR A 140 10.89 -1.32 9.04
C THR A 140 10.08 -2.48 9.64
N ALA A 141 9.74 -2.42 10.93
CA ALA A 141 8.93 -3.44 11.58
C ALA A 141 7.52 -3.54 10.97
N LEU A 142 6.87 -2.40 10.73
CA LEU A 142 5.55 -2.36 10.11
C LEU A 142 5.58 -2.90 8.66
N ILE A 143 6.61 -2.58 7.88
CA ILE A 143 6.82 -3.16 6.53
C ILE A 143 6.99 -4.68 6.63
N ILE A 144 7.82 -5.18 7.54
CA ILE A 144 8.01 -6.62 7.73
C ILE A 144 6.68 -7.30 8.06
N ASN A 145 5.92 -6.72 9.00
CA ASN A 145 4.64 -7.28 9.44
C ASN A 145 3.62 -7.31 8.30
N GLU A 146 3.46 -6.20 7.59
CA GLU A 146 2.59 -6.08 6.41
C GLU A 146 2.89 -7.18 5.38
N GLN A 147 4.16 -7.34 5.02
CA GLN A 147 4.57 -8.26 3.96
C GLN A 147 4.40 -9.74 4.36
N ASN A 148 4.47 -10.06 5.65
CA ASN A 148 4.16 -11.42 6.14
C ASN A 148 2.64 -11.65 6.26
N ILE A 149 1.84 -10.63 6.58
CA ILE A 149 0.37 -10.73 6.68
C ILE A 149 -0.26 -11.14 5.34
N ILE A 150 0.23 -10.58 4.24
CA ILE A 150 -0.33 -10.86 2.90
C ILE A 150 0.26 -12.10 2.22
N GLU A 151 1.35 -12.67 2.75
CA GLU A 151 2.11 -13.74 2.08
C GLU A 151 1.27 -14.99 1.79
N GLU A 152 0.73 -15.64 2.83
CA GLU A 152 -0.10 -16.83 2.67
C GLU A 152 -1.48 -16.53 2.07
N PRO A 153 -2.26 -15.56 2.60
CA PRO A 153 -3.64 -15.43 2.17
C PRO A 153 -3.79 -14.82 0.77
N VAL A 154 -2.80 -14.06 0.29
CA VAL A 154 -2.87 -13.35 -0.99
C VAL A 154 -1.79 -13.81 -1.96
N ILE A 155 -0.51 -13.63 -1.62
CA ILE A 155 0.60 -13.84 -2.59
C ILE A 155 0.68 -15.31 -3.05
N LYS A 156 0.61 -16.26 -2.12
CA LYS A 156 0.73 -17.69 -2.45
C LYS A 156 -0.50 -18.29 -3.14
N LYS A 157 -1.68 -17.70 -2.97
CA LYS A 157 -2.91 -18.14 -3.66
C LYS A 157 -2.96 -17.75 -5.14
N GLN A 158 -2.11 -16.82 -5.59
CA GLN A 158 -2.07 -16.35 -6.98
C GLN A 158 -1.40 -17.33 -7.97
N SER A 159 -1.15 -18.60 -7.60
CA SER A 159 -0.49 -19.59 -8.47
C SER A 159 -1.29 -19.94 -9.73
N PHE A 160 -2.58 -19.57 -9.83
CA PHE A 160 -3.49 -19.98 -10.91
C PHE A 160 -3.53 -19.05 -12.14
N VAL A 161 -2.70 -18.02 -12.21
CA VAL A 161 -2.82 -16.90 -13.17
C VAL A 161 -1.76 -16.92 -14.30
N PHE A 162 -1.26 -18.10 -14.68
CA PHE A 162 -0.11 -18.20 -15.61
C PHE A 162 -0.51 -18.80 -16.96
N HIS A 163 -0.78 -17.93 -17.94
CA HIS A 163 -0.59 -18.23 -19.36
C HIS A 163 0.38 -17.21 -19.96
N SER A 164 1.22 -17.64 -20.89
CA SER A 164 2.51 -17.05 -21.30
C SER A 164 2.50 -15.57 -21.73
N LEU A 165 1.39 -15.04 -22.26
CA LEU A 165 1.27 -13.60 -22.58
C LEU A 165 1.04 -12.72 -21.32
N LEU A 166 0.48 -13.31 -20.27
CA LEU A 166 0.18 -12.64 -18.99
C LEU A 166 1.41 -12.51 -18.08
N PHE A 167 2.49 -13.25 -18.35
CA PHE A 167 3.75 -13.13 -17.59
C PHE A 167 4.45 -11.79 -17.84
N PHE A 168 4.47 -11.33 -19.11
CA PHE A 168 4.95 -9.98 -19.45
C PHE A 168 4.06 -8.89 -18.85
N LEU A 169 2.75 -9.11 -18.83
CA LEU A 169 1.82 -8.24 -18.13
C LEU A 169 1.98 -8.35 -16.62
N GLN A 170 2.48 -9.42 -16.02
CA GLN A 170 2.71 -9.52 -14.58
C GLN A 170 3.91 -8.70 -14.13
N ASP A 171 5.00 -8.67 -14.91
CA ASP A 171 6.14 -7.78 -14.65
C ASP A 171 5.77 -6.30 -14.77
N TRP A 172 4.72 -6.02 -15.55
CA TRP A 172 4.27 -4.68 -15.88
C TRP A 172 3.01 -4.22 -15.16
N MET A 173 2.18 -5.17 -14.69
CA MET A 173 1.14 -4.98 -13.71
C MET A 173 1.84 -4.55 -12.44
N HIS A 174 1.61 -3.28 -12.13
CA HIS A 174 2.13 -2.42 -11.07
C HIS A 174 2.25 -2.97 -9.64
N PHE A 175 2.16 -4.28 -9.40
CA PHE A 175 2.64 -4.88 -8.16
C PHE A 175 4.15 -4.67 -7.97
N SER A 176 4.92 -4.60 -9.05
CA SER A 176 6.37 -4.44 -8.99
C SER A 176 6.85 -3.01 -8.79
N THR A 177 6.08 -1.99 -9.21
CA THR A 177 6.53 -0.59 -9.26
C THR A 177 5.58 0.33 -8.50
N VAL A 178 6.13 1.07 -7.54
CA VAL A 178 5.41 2.09 -6.77
C VAL A 178 5.96 3.46 -7.14
N LEU A 179 5.06 4.39 -7.42
CA LEU A 179 5.36 5.76 -7.86
C LEU A 179 4.92 6.80 -6.84
N PHE A 180 5.79 7.77 -6.55
CA PHE A 180 5.52 8.96 -5.77
C PHE A 180 5.55 10.19 -6.69
N PRO A 181 4.39 10.79 -6.97
CA PRO A 181 4.28 11.95 -7.83
C PRO A 181 4.57 13.25 -7.08
N THR A 182 4.94 14.28 -7.82
CA THR A 182 5.04 15.67 -7.34
C THR A 182 4.01 16.56 -8.04
N CYS A 183 3.69 17.71 -7.45
CA CYS A 183 2.85 18.72 -8.11
C CYS A 183 3.51 19.36 -9.34
N ASN A 184 4.81 19.12 -9.56
CA ASN A 184 5.54 19.57 -10.76
C ASN A 184 5.43 18.56 -11.92
N GLY A 185 4.75 17.42 -11.71
CA GLY A 185 4.54 16.39 -12.73
C GLY A 185 5.67 15.39 -12.86
N GLU A 186 6.61 15.37 -11.90
CA GLU A 186 7.68 14.36 -11.83
C GLU A 186 7.20 13.14 -11.05
N LEU A 187 7.71 11.97 -11.46
CA LEU A 187 7.42 10.69 -10.84
C LEU A 187 8.72 10.10 -10.30
N TYR A 188 8.73 9.83 -9.01
CA TYR A 188 9.79 9.08 -8.35
C TYR A 188 9.29 7.69 -7.98
N GLY A 189 10.16 6.74 -7.67
CA GLY A 189 9.70 5.46 -7.19
C GLY A 189 10.76 4.40 -7.12
N SER A 190 10.30 3.16 -6.97
CA SER A 190 11.17 2.00 -7.05
C SER A 190 10.40 0.82 -7.60
N SER A 191 11.11 -0.06 -8.31
CA SER A 191 10.57 -1.32 -8.81
C SER A 191 11.27 -2.52 -8.19
N VAL A 192 10.62 -3.69 -8.22
CA VAL A 192 11.22 -4.94 -7.77
C VAL A 192 10.98 -6.06 -8.77
N SER A 193 12.07 -6.72 -9.18
CA SER A 193 11.99 -8.00 -9.88
C SER A 193 11.67 -9.11 -8.88
N ASN A 194 10.89 -10.12 -9.31
CA ASN A 194 10.52 -11.26 -8.48
C ASN A 194 9.70 -10.91 -7.20
N PHE A 195 8.59 -10.17 -7.40
CA PHE A 195 7.65 -9.76 -6.33
C PHE A 195 7.13 -10.91 -5.45
N ARG A 196 7.16 -12.16 -5.94
CA ARG A 196 6.79 -13.35 -5.15
C ARG A 196 7.69 -13.56 -3.93
N ASN A 197 8.94 -13.11 -3.98
CA ASN A 197 9.86 -13.25 -2.87
C ASN A 197 9.59 -12.19 -1.79
N ILE A 198 9.17 -12.65 -0.60
CA ILE A 198 8.95 -11.76 0.55
C ILE A 198 10.16 -10.91 0.93
N ASP A 199 11.38 -11.45 0.82
CA ASP A 199 12.59 -10.70 1.15
C ASP A 199 12.74 -9.49 0.21
N LYS A 200 12.36 -9.66 -1.07
CA LYS A 200 12.39 -8.61 -2.09
C LYS A 200 11.30 -7.57 -1.90
N ARG A 201 10.10 -7.97 -1.47
CA ARG A 201 9.05 -6.99 -1.13
C ARG A 201 9.38 -6.17 0.12
N ILE A 202 9.98 -6.79 1.14
CA ILE A 202 10.47 -6.08 2.33
C ILE A 202 11.58 -5.08 1.94
N GLU A 203 12.49 -5.49 1.05
CA GLU A 203 13.54 -4.61 0.49
C GLU A 203 12.94 -3.42 -0.27
N LEU A 204 11.94 -3.66 -1.14
CA LEU A 204 11.20 -2.61 -1.84
C LEU A 204 10.53 -1.63 -0.87
N GLY A 205 9.80 -2.13 0.14
CA GLY A 205 9.13 -1.28 1.12
C GLY A 205 10.11 -0.35 1.86
N LYS A 206 11.30 -0.85 2.22
CA LYS A 206 12.34 -0.04 2.86
C LYS A 206 12.94 1.00 1.92
N ARG A 207 13.19 0.66 0.65
CA ARG A 207 13.64 1.65 -0.36
C ARG A 207 12.59 2.75 -0.51
N LEU A 208 11.33 2.39 -0.67
CA LEU A 208 10.23 3.36 -0.76
C LEU A 208 10.15 4.25 0.49
N ALA A 209 10.33 3.71 1.69
CA ALA A 209 10.41 4.51 2.91
C ALA A 209 11.57 5.53 2.86
N GLY A 210 12.78 5.09 2.49
CA GLY A 210 13.94 5.97 2.38
C GLY A 210 13.76 7.08 1.35
N LEU A 211 13.18 6.76 0.18
CA LEU A 211 12.87 7.75 -0.85
C LEU A 211 11.85 8.77 -0.37
N LEU A 212 10.73 8.29 0.18
CA LEU A 212 9.60 9.13 0.60
C LEU A 212 10.00 10.14 1.67
N PHE A 213 10.96 9.78 2.53
CA PHE A 213 11.44 10.60 3.65
C PHE A 213 12.83 11.20 3.44
N SER A 214 13.34 11.22 2.21
CA SER A 214 14.55 11.99 1.87
C SER A 214 14.28 13.48 2.06
N GLU A 215 15.28 14.24 2.55
CA GLU A 215 15.11 15.66 2.87
C GLU A 215 14.66 16.49 1.67
N ASP A 216 15.20 16.21 0.49
CA ASP A 216 14.91 16.99 -0.72
C ASP A 216 13.53 16.67 -1.33
N LEU A 217 13.05 15.42 -1.22
CA LEU A 217 11.83 14.98 -1.91
C LEU A 217 10.60 14.91 -1.01
N PHE A 218 10.77 14.71 0.30
CA PHE A 218 9.64 14.63 1.23
C PHE A 218 8.68 15.84 1.12
N PRO A 219 9.15 17.11 1.06
CA PRO A 219 8.26 18.25 0.92
C PRO A 219 7.40 18.18 -0.35
N LEU A 220 7.96 17.70 -1.46
CA LEU A 220 7.26 17.57 -2.75
C LEU A 220 6.16 16.50 -2.69
N PHE A 221 6.47 15.35 -2.07
CA PHE A 221 5.50 14.26 -1.90
C PHE A 221 4.39 14.64 -0.91
N TYR A 222 4.76 15.33 0.17
CA TYR A 222 3.80 15.81 1.15
C TYR A 222 2.85 16.85 0.55
N GLU A 223 3.39 17.83 -0.20
CA GLU A 223 2.59 18.81 -0.94
C GLU A 223 1.58 18.11 -1.87
N PHE A 224 2.04 17.14 -2.67
CA PHE A 224 1.18 16.37 -3.55
C PHE A 224 0.02 15.72 -2.78
N SER A 225 0.31 15.07 -1.65
CA SER A 225 -0.72 14.40 -0.84
C SER A 225 -1.76 15.38 -0.27
N CYS A 226 -1.34 16.61 0.05
CA CYS A 226 -2.21 17.65 0.57
C CYS A 226 -3.09 18.30 -0.51
N ARG A 227 -2.56 18.47 -1.72
CA ARG A 227 -3.24 19.15 -2.82
C ARG A 227 -4.11 18.22 -3.67
N THR A 228 -3.90 16.91 -3.57
CA THR A 228 -4.52 15.92 -4.45
C THR A 228 -5.46 15.02 -3.67
N GLU A 229 -6.75 15.13 -3.96
CA GLU A 229 -7.76 14.20 -3.44
C GLU A 229 -7.53 12.79 -4.01
N PRO A 230 -7.44 11.73 -3.19
CA PRO A 230 -7.28 10.36 -3.69
C PRO A 230 -8.63 9.83 -4.21
N THR A 231 -8.78 9.77 -5.54
CA THR A 231 -9.94 9.18 -6.22
C THR A 231 -9.68 7.76 -6.73
N GLY A 232 -8.40 7.38 -6.81
CA GLY A 232 -7.94 6.13 -7.41
C GLY A 232 -7.82 6.21 -8.93
N ALA A 233 -8.23 7.31 -9.58
CA ALA A 233 -8.04 7.46 -11.02
C ALA A 233 -6.60 7.88 -11.35
N ARG A 234 -6.17 7.60 -12.58
CA ARG A 234 -4.89 8.09 -13.14
C ARG A 234 -4.78 9.60 -13.09
N TYR A 235 -5.94 10.26 -13.23
CA TYR A 235 -6.07 11.69 -13.19
C TYR A 235 -5.42 12.31 -11.95
N ASP A 236 -5.47 11.63 -10.80
CA ASP A 236 -4.85 12.09 -9.55
C ASP A 236 -3.37 12.47 -9.75
N TYR A 237 -2.65 11.71 -10.59
CA TYR A 237 -1.22 11.89 -10.87
C TYR A 237 -1.01 12.67 -12.17
N GLU A 238 -1.73 12.30 -13.24
CA GLU A 238 -1.53 12.82 -14.59
C GLU A 238 -1.88 14.31 -14.74
N GLN A 239 -2.71 14.87 -13.85
CA GLN A 239 -3.09 16.29 -13.89
C GLN A 239 -1.90 17.25 -13.72
N TYR A 240 -0.81 16.82 -13.09
CA TYR A 240 0.37 17.65 -12.86
C TYR A 240 1.40 17.60 -13.99
N ARG A 241 1.16 16.76 -15.00
CA ARG A 241 2.10 16.58 -16.09
C ARG A 241 2.07 17.74 -17.08
N LYS A 242 3.19 17.97 -17.77
CA LYS A 242 3.31 18.98 -18.84
C LYS A 242 2.27 18.80 -19.97
N LYS A 243 1.85 17.55 -20.23
CA LYS A 243 0.80 17.19 -21.19
C LYS A 243 -0.18 16.25 -20.50
N PRO A 244 -1.17 16.77 -19.75
CA PRO A 244 -2.08 15.93 -18.98
C PRO A 244 -2.93 15.04 -19.89
N ARG A 245 -3.16 13.81 -19.46
CA ARG A 245 -4.08 12.87 -20.11
C ARG A 245 -5.34 12.75 -19.26
N TYR A 246 -6.41 13.36 -19.72
CA TYR A 246 -7.68 13.39 -18.99
C TYR A 246 -8.52 12.15 -19.31
N HIS A 247 -9.21 11.63 -18.28
CA HIS A 247 -10.29 10.63 -18.39
C HIS A 247 -9.94 9.26 -18.99
N GLU A 248 -8.68 8.82 -18.94
CA GLU A 248 -8.30 7.48 -19.41
C GLU A 248 -8.79 6.35 -18.48
N THR A 249 -9.07 6.66 -17.20
CA THR A 249 -9.57 5.69 -16.21
C THR A 249 -10.69 6.27 -15.35
N PRO A 250 -11.64 5.43 -14.91
CA PRO A 250 -12.71 5.84 -14.02
C PRO A 250 -12.22 6.04 -12.58
N MET A 251 -12.99 6.75 -11.76
CA MET A 251 -12.74 6.83 -10.32
C MET A 251 -13.22 5.56 -9.60
N LEU A 252 -12.55 5.18 -8.50
CA LEU A 252 -12.76 3.89 -7.82
C LEU A 252 -14.23 3.65 -7.44
N ARG A 253 -14.84 4.64 -6.77
CA ARG A 253 -16.24 4.55 -6.30
C ARG A 253 -17.27 4.67 -7.42
N GLY A 254 -16.85 5.06 -8.62
CA GLY A 254 -17.71 5.08 -9.81
C GLY A 254 -17.74 3.75 -10.55
N VAL A 255 -16.82 2.82 -10.26
CA VAL A 255 -16.67 1.59 -11.05
C VAL A 255 -16.68 0.31 -10.23
N TYR A 256 -16.20 0.33 -8.99
CA TYR A 256 -16.19 -0.86 -8.13
C TYR A 256 -17.19 -0.75 -6.97
N PRO A 257 -17.94 -1.83 -6.68
CA PRO A 257 -18.80 -1.88 -5.51
C PRO A 257 -17.96 -2.00 -4.23
N LEU A 258 -18.61 -1.76 -3.09
CA LEU A 258 -18.03 -2.10 -1.80
C LEU A 258 -17.91 -3.63 -1.68
N ILE A 259 -16.71 -4.10 -1.35
CA ILE A 259 -16.44 -5.51 -1.14
C ILE A 259 -16.60 -5.84 0.34
N HIS A 260 -17.49 -6.78 0.64
CA HIS A 260 -17.66 -7.30 1.98
C HIS A 260 -16.65 -8.41 2.24
N HIS A 261 -15.66 -8.11 3.07
CA HIS A 261 -14.68 -9.08 3.53
C HIS A 261 -15.18 -9.78 4.79
N GLN A 262 -15.00 -11.10 4.85
CA GLN A 262 -15.12 -11.82 6.11
C GLN A 262 -13.74 -11.87 6.78
N ALA A 263 -13.67 -11.38 8.01
CA ALA A 263 -12.51 -11.60 8.86
C ALA A 263 -12.46 -13.07 9.25
N GLY A 264 -11.88 -13.90 8.39
CA GLY A 264 -11.42 -15.22 8.78
C GLY A 264 -10.37 -15.12 9.88
N GLU A 265 -10.04 -16.24 10.51
CA GLU A 265 -8.97 -16.29 11.51
C GLU A 265 -7.68 -15.73 10.90
N THR A 266 -7.22 -14.60 11.43
CA THR A 266 -5.95 -14.02 11.01
C THR A 266 -4.88 -14.75 11.79
N GLU A 267 -4.27 -15.75 11.15
CA GLU A 267 -3.15 -16.48 11.75
C GLU A 267 -1.98 -15.52 12.01
N GLN A 268 -1.48 -15.52 13.24
CA GLN A 268 -0.31 -14.71 13.59
C GLN A 268 0.94 -15.36 13.00
N TRP A 269 1.45 -14.78 11.91
CA TRP A 269 2.57 -15.34 11.14
C TRP A 269 3.85 -15.52 11.98
N ASP A 270 4.03 -14.71 13.03
CA ASP A 270 5.19 -14.73 13.93
C ASP A 270 5.19 -15.93 14.89
N MET A 271 4.10 -16.69 14.97
CA MET A 271 4.07 -17.99 15.65
C MET A 271 4.68 -19.10 14.80
N LYS A 272 4.58 -19.00 13.46
CA LYS A 272 5.04 -20.03 12.51
C LYS A 272 6.43 -19.73 11.96
N LYS A 273 6.86 -18.46 11.97
CA LYS A 273 8.07 -17.99 11.29
C LYS A 273 8.87 -17.04 12.16
N LYS A 274 10.18 -17.28 12.23
CA LYS A 274 11.13 -16.37 12.89
C LYS A 274 11.41 -15.15 12.01
N VAL A 275 11.51 -13.98 12.65
CA VAL A 275 11.92 -12.73 12.02
C VAL A 275 13.40 -12.83 11.63
N LYS A 276 13.72 -12.63 10.36
CA LYS A 276 15.10 -12.72 9.87
C LYS A 276 15.86 -11.44 10.24
N LYS A 277 17.05 -11.56 10.86
CA LYS A 277 17.91 -10.40 11.18
C LYS A 277 18.19 -9.53 9.95
N LYS A 278 18.39 -10.16 8.79
CA LYS A 278 18.65 -9.45 7.52
C LYS A 278 17.53 -8.51 7.08
N TRP A 279 16.30 -8.67 7.58
CA TRP A 279 15.20 -7.77 7.23
C TRP A 279 15.39 -6.35 7.78
N PHE A 280 16.17 -6.20 8.85
CA PHE A 280 16.52 -4.89 9.44
C PHE A 280 17.80 -4.26 8.86
N ILE A 281 18.48 -4.93 7.92
CA ILE A 281 19.64 -4.34 7.24
C ILE A 281 19.11 -3.36 6.20
N GLU A 282 19.65 -2.14 6.16
CA GLU A 282 19.29 -1.14 5.15
C GLU A 282 19.49 -1.69 3.72
N PRO A 283 18.54 -1.43 2.80
CA PRO A 283 18.70 -1.83 1.40
C PRO A 283 19.76 -0.95 0.71
N LYS A 284 20.42 -1.50 -0.31
CA LYS A 284 21.27 -0.70 -1.20
C LYS A 284 20.41 0.07 -2.20
N TRP A 285 20.83 1.30 -2.51
CA TRP A 285 20.33 2.09 -3.62
C TRP A 285 21.21 1.84 -4.84
N GLU A 286 20.68 1.11 -5.83
CA GLU A 286 21.42 0.77 -7.04
C GLU A 286 20.84 1.44 -8.30
N GLU A 287 19.63 1.99 -8.23
CA GLU A 287 18.88 2.54 -9.37
C GLU A 287 18.46 4.00 -9.12
N ASP A 288 18.35 4.79 -10.19
CA ASP A 288 17.83 6.16 -10.15
C ASP A 288 16.34 6.15 -9.75
N PRO A 289 15.96 6.81 -8.64
CA PRO A 289 14.57 6.86 -8.22
C PRO A 289 13.70 7.76 -9.09
N HIS A 290 14.26 8.60 -9.97
CA HIS A 290 13.48 9.43 -10.88
C HIS A 290 12.98 8.62 -12.08
N LEU A 291 11.69 8.30 -12.10
CA LEU A 291 11.07 7.35 -13.03
C LEU A 291 10.21 8.00 -14.12
N THR A 292 10.18 9.33 -14.24
CA THR A 292 9.28 10.05 -15.18
C THR A 292 9.41 9.55 -16.63
N GLU A 293 10.62 9.53 -17.18
CA GLU A 293 10.85 9.13 -18.57
C GLU A 293 10.67 7.61 -18.77
N TRP A 294 11.16 6.82 -17.82
CA TRP A 294 10.99 5.37 -17.82
C TRP A 294 9.49 5.00 -17.83
N TYR A 295 8.71 5.69 -17.00
CA TYR A 295 7.27 5.49 -16.88
C TYR A 295 6.56 5.81 -18.21
N ASP A 296 6.92 6.93 -18.85
CA ASP A 296 6.38 7.29 -20.16
C ASP A 296 6.69 6.29 -21.25
N HIS A 297 7.91 5.77 -21.25
CA HIS A 297 8.29 4.73 -22.17
C HIS A 297 7.44 3.47 -21.95
N LYS A 298 7.23 3.07 -20.69
CA LYS A 298 6.39 1.91 -20.34
C LYS A 298 4.92 2.09 -20.72
N GLN A 299 4.37 3.29 -20.53
CA GLN A 299 3.01 3.61 -20.99
C GLN A 299 2.88 3.56 -22.51
N LYS A 300 3.87 4.05 -23.27
CA LYS A 300 3.86 3.92 -24.74
C LYS A 300 3.90 2.46 -25.18
N GLN A 301 4.73 1.64 -24.55
CA GLN A 301 4.75 0.18 -24.79
C GLN A 301 3.37 -0.44 -24.55
N LEU A 302 2.63 0.03 -23.52
CA LEU A 302 1.27 -0.44 -23.21
C LEU A 302 0.30 -0.18 -24.32
N HIS A 303 0.27 1.07 -24.74
CA HIS A 303 -0.68 1.54 -25.72
C HIS A 303 -0.43 0.83 -27.05
N THR A 304 0.84 0.68 -27.45
CA THR A 304 1.23 -0.06 -28.66
C THR A 304 0.81 -1.52 -28.59
N ALA A 305 1.05 -2.22 -27.48
CA ALA A 305 0.65 -3.62 -27.32
C ALA A 305 -0.88 -3.79 -27.38
N ALA A 306 -1.63 -2.89 -26.74
CA ALA A 306 -3.09 -2.88 -26.76
C ALA A 306 -3.64 -2.64 -28.18
N ILE A 307 -3.04 -1.71 -28.93
CA ILE A 307 -3.39 -1.46 -30.32
C ILE A 307 -3.10 -2.70 -31.16
N ILE A 308 -1.88 -3.24 -31.15
CA ILE A 308 -1.49 -4.40 -31.97
C ILE A 308 -2.43 -5.59 -31.73
N LYS A 309 -2.80 -5.87 -30.48
CA LYS A 309 -3.75 -6.95 -30.15
C LYS A 309 -5.12 -6.76 -30.84
N ASN A 310 -5.64 -5.53 -30.86
CA ASN A 310 -6.91 -5.20 -31.53
C ASN A 310 -6.84 -5.30 -33.07
N TRP A 311 -5.64 -5.28 -33.67
CA TRP A 311 -5.46 -5.45 -35.12
C TRP A 311 -5.31 -6.91 -35.54
N ILE A 312 -4.87 -7.79 -34.62
CA ILE A 312 -4.58 -9.20 -34.91
C ILE A 312 -5.79 -10.12 -34.63
N LEU A 313 -6.77 -9.67 -33.84
CA LEU A 313 -8.02 -10.37 -33.50
C LEU A 313 -9.20 -9.82 -34.30
#